data_AF-A0A0W0WNY5-F1
#
_entry.id   AF-A0A0W0WNY5-F1
#
_cell.length_a   1.000
_cell.length_b   1.000
_cell.length_c   1.000
_cell.angle_alpha   90.00
_cell.angle_beta   90.00
_cell.angle_gamma   90.00
#
_symmetry.space_group_name_H-M   'P 1'
#
loop_
_entity.id
_entity.type
_entity.pdbx_description
1 polymer ?
#
loop_
_entity_poly.entity_id
_entity_poly.type
_entity_poly.pdbx_seq_one_letter_code
_entity_poly.pdbx_strand_id
1 'polypeptide(L)'
;MKNLNSILESLQNDEKADFLASLFATLQKEVNDILKFGACNNEIAEKTANVYYTRKKNKFFAVHYKKDEMAALPAVIANDLCLTDSHTSKTDIDYKEILREAYLYGTGTCQSFAIVGAYVLAKKYEVNLSIETIFSYESHTYIRLHTQPEYIFDFWSPVACAYDDTINWNESVNYAYIRNSKVDYKTDIFLDSRQLIEMGSIIFTAENQNRRESNIKKVMNCADQELLSVPSSKRFEENHSNSIY
;
A
#
# COMPACT_ATOMS: atom_id res chain seq x y z
N MET A 1 20.75 -17.33 1.02
CA MET A 1 20.32 -15.92 1.18
C MET A 1 21.17 -15.31 2.28
N LYS A 2 21.48 -14.01 2.26
CA LYS A 2 22.22 -13.38 3.39
C LYS A 2 21.22 -13.03 4.50
N ASN A 3 21.63 -13.22 5.75
CA ASN A 3 20.85 -12.81 6.91
C ASN A 3 20.97 -11.30 7.12
N LEU A 4 19.83 -10.61 7.24
CA LEU A 4 19.81 -9.15 7.41
C LEU A 4 20.49 -8.71 8.71
N ASN A 5 20.30 -9.45 9.81
CA ASN A 5 20.95 -9.14 11.08
C ASN A 5 22.45 -9.25 10.99
N SER A 6 22.98 -10.30 10.36
CA SER A 6 24.43 -10.44 10.19
C SER A 6 25.04 -9.31 9.34
N ILE A 7 24.28 -8.73 8.42
CA ILE A 7 24.73 -7.54 7.68
C ILE A 7 24.74 -6.34 8.61
N LEU A 8 23.65 -6.08 9.31
CA LEU A 8 23.55 -4.93 10.21
C LEU A 8 24.60 -4.98 11.33
N GLU A 9 24.89 -6.15 11.89
CA GLU A 9 25.93 -6.36 12.90
C GLU A 9 27.34 -5.99 12.42
N SER A 10 27.58 -6.03 11.11
CA SER A 10 28.86 -5.64 10.51
C SER A 10 29.00 -4.13 10.26
N LEU A 11 27.94 -3.35 10.47
CA LEU A 11 27.87 -1.91 10.20
C LEU A 11 27.91 -1.10 11.50
N GLN A 12 28.47 0.11 11.43
CA GLN A 12 28.34 1.12 12.49
C GLN A 12 26.90 1.65 12.56
N ASN A 13 26.53 2.28 13.68
CA ASN A 13 25.14 2.69 13.93
C ASN A 13 24.59 3.71 12.91
N ASP A 14 25.42 4.64 12.47
CA ASP A 14 25.12 5.60 11.40
C ASP A 14 24.98 4.90 10.04
N GLU A 15 25.86 3.95 9.73
CA GLU A 15 25.81 3.15 8.50
C GLU A 15 24.57 2.25 8.42
N LYS A 16 24.06 1.76 9.56
CA LYS A 16 22.83 0.95 9.60
C LYS A 16 21.62 1.72 9.08
N ALA A 17 21.46 2.98 9.49
CA ALA A 17 20.33 3.82 9.07
C ALA A 17 20.39 4.10 7.55
N ASP A 18 21.56 4.46 7.03
CA ASP A 18 21.77 4.72 5.60
C ASP A 18 21.55 3.45 4.75
N PHE A 19 22.03 2.31 5.23
CA PHE A 19 21.81 1.02 4.60
C PHE A 19 20.32 0.68 4.53
N LEU A 20 19.59 0.83 5.64
CA LEU A 20 18.16 0.52 5.71
C LEU A 20 17.31 1.49 4.89
N ALA A 21 17.65 2.78 4.86
CA ALA A 21 16.99 3.76 4.00
C ALA A 21 17.17 3.41 2.52
N SER A 22 18.40 3.04 2.12
CA SER A 22 18.72 2.62 0.75
C SER A 22 18.03 1.31 0.36
N LEU A 23 17.99 0.34 1.29
CA LEU A 23 17.26 -0.90 1.14
C LEU A 23 15.76 -0.62 0.98
N PHE A 24 15.17 0.17 1.87
CA PHE A 24 13.76 0.54 1.82
C PHE A 24 13.39 1.21 0.50
N ALA A 25 14.17 2.18 0.04
CA ALA A 25 13.94 2.85 -1.25
C ALA A 25 13.97 1.87 -2.44
N THR A 26 14.81 0.84 -2.37
CA THR A 26 14.85 -0.22 -3.39
C THR A 26 13.62 -1.11 -3.30
N LEU A 27 13.24 -1.53 -2.10
CA LEU A 27 12.06 -2.36 -1.86
C LEU A 27 10.77 -1.63 -2.25
N GLN A 28 10.66 -0.33 -1.94
CA GLN A 28 9.49 0.50 -2.25
C GLN A 28 9.18 0.51 -3.75
N LYS A 29 10.20 0.51 -4.62
CA LYS A 29 10.00 0.41 -6.07
C LYS A 29 9.33 -0.91 -6.45
N GLU A 30 9.83 -2.03 -5.93
CA GLU A 30 9.23 -3.35 -6.18
C GLU A 30 7.83 -3.47 -5.57
N VAL A 31 7.60 -2.90 -4.39
CA VAL A 31 6.26 -2.85 -3.76
C VAL A 31 5.31 -2.03 -4.63
N ASN A 32 5.73 -0.86 -5.12
CA ASN A 32 4.93 -0.03 -6.01
C ASN A 32 4.67 -0.71 -7.37
N ASP A 33 5.60 -1.52 -7.88
CA ASP A 33 5.36 -2.29 -9.10
C ASP A 33 4.27 -3.36 -8.90
N ILE A 34 4.22 -3.98 -7.72
CA ILE A 34 3.16 -4.92 -7.33
C ILE A 34 1.85 -4.16 -7.06
N LEU A 35 1.88 -3.11 -6.25
CA LEU A 35 0.73 -2.26 -5.89
C LEU A 35 0.66 -1.03 -6.83
N LYS A 36 0.63 -1.29 -8.14
CA LYS A 36 0.77 -0.27 -9.19
C LYS A 36 -0.23 0.88 -9.13
N PHE A 37 -1.43 0.64 -8.62
CA PHE A 37 -2.45 1.68 -8.48
C PHE A 37 -2.36 2.42 -7.15
N GLY A 38 -1.51 1.97 -6.22
CA GLY A 38 -1.35 2.58 -4.92
C GLY A 38 -2.46 2.20 -3.94
N ALA A 39 -2.55 2.97 -2.85
CA ALA A 39 -3.51 2.75 -1.79
C ALA A 39 -4.95 3.09 -2.19
N CYS A 40 -5.89 2.22 -1.86
CA CYS A 40 -7.33 2.44 -2.14
C CYS A 40 -8.05 3.22 -1.02
N ASN A 41 -7.37 3.48 0.10
CA ASN A 41 -7.94 4.06 1.32
C ASN A 41 -7.18 5.30 1.82
N ASN A 42 -6.40 5.97 0.96
CA ASN A 42 -5.88 7.29 1.31
C ASN A 42 -6.97 8.36 1.10
N GLU A 43 -6.77 9.55 1.67
CA GLU A 43 -7.76 10.64 1.64
C GLU A 43 -8.27 10.96 0.21
N ILE A 44 -7.38 10.93 -0.78
CA ILE A 44 -7.73 11.21 -2.19
C ILE A 44 -8.54 10.04 -2.77
N ALA A 45 -8.15 8.80 -2.50
CA ALA A 45 -8.86 7.61 -2.95
C ALA A 45 -10.26 7.52 -2.33
N GLU A 46 -10.43 7.88 -1.06
CA GLU A 46 -11.74 7.93 -0.40
C GLU A 46 -12.66 8.99 -1.03
N LYS A 47 -12.15 10.20 -1.27
CA LYS A 47 -12.89 11.25 -2.01
C LYS A 47 -13.28 10.75 -3.40
N THR A 48 -12.33 10.16 -4.13
CA THR A 48 -12.55 9.59 -5.46
C THR A 48 -13.59 8.47 -5.45
N ALA A 49 -13.57 7.61 -4.44
CA ALA A 49 -14.53 6.53 -4.26
C ALA A 49 -15.95 7.06 -4.08
N ASN A 50 -16.14 8.10 -3.27
CA ASN A 50 -17.44 8.76 -3.09
C ASN A 50 -18.00 9.28 -4.42
N VAL A 51 -17.14 9.91 -5.22
CA VAL A 51 -17.47 10.44 -6.55
C VAL A 51 -17.83 9.29 -7.51
N TYR A 52 -16.99 8.26 -7.58
CA TYR A 52 -17.17 7.07 -8.42
C TYR A 52 -18.48 6.33 -8.10
N TYR A 53 -18.75 6.02 -6.83
CA TYR A 53 -19.96 5.30 -6.43
C TYR A 53 -21.23 6.13 -6.61
N THR A 54 -21.15 7.45 -6.42
CA THR A 54 -22.28 8.35 -6.71
C THR A 54 -22.62 8.32 -8.20
N ARG A 55 -21.62 8.38 -9.08
CA ARG A 55 -21.79 8.23 -10.54
C ARG A 55 -22.34 6.86 -10.94
N LYS A 56 -21.83 5.78 -10.33
CA LYS A 56 -22.29 4.40 -10.59
C LYS A 56 -23.77 4.23 -10.26
N LYS A 57 -24.26 4.90 -9.20
CA LYS A 57 -25.68 4.95 -8.83
C LYS A 57 -26.50 5.89 -9.74
N ASN A 58 -25.94 7.04 -10.12
CA ASN A 58 -26.62 8.09 -10.88
C ASN A 58 -25.96 8.36 -12.23
N LYS A 59 -26.25 7.50 -13.22
CA LYS A 59 -25.68 7.60 -14.58
C LYS A 59 -26.15 8.82 -15.41
N PHE A 60 -27.11 9.59 -14.90
CA PHE A 60 -27.72 10.71 -15.61
C PHE A 60 -26.89 12.01 -15.54
N PHE A 61 -26.02 12.15 -14.55
CA PHE A 61 -25.21 13.35 -14.37
C PHE A 61 -23.75 13.06 -14.70
N ALA A 62 -23.15 13.92 -15.52
CA ALA A 62 -21.71 13.91 -15.72
C ALA A 62 -21.03 14.29 -14.40
N VAL A 63 -20.00 13.53 -14.03
CA VAL A 63 -19.21 13.77 -12.83
C VAL A 63 -17.82 14.19 -13.23
N HIS A 64 -17.33 15.27 -12.61
CA HIS A 64 -16.01 15.83 -12.89
C HIS A 64 -15.07 15.46 -11.76
N TYR A 65 -14.12 14.56 -12.03
CA TYR A 65 -13.04 14.33 -11.08
C TYR A 65 -11.97 15.41 -11.26
N LYS A 66 -11.37 15.81 -10.15
CA LYS A 66 -10.15 16.64 -10.13
C LYS A 66 -8.95 15.82 -10.61
N LYS A 67 -7.83 16.49 -10.90
CA LYS A 67 -6.62 15.85 -11.46
C LYS A 67 -6.04 14.76 -10.53
N ASP A 68 -6.02 15.03 -9.23
CA ASP A 68 -5.60 14.11 -8.18
C ASP A 68 -6.58 12.95 -8.01
N GLU A 69 -7.89 13.22 -8.07
CA GLU A 69 -8.93 12.19 -8.06
C GLU A 69 -8.83 11.27 -9.29
N MET A 70 -8.52 11.82 -10.48
CA MET A 70 -8.27 11.02 -11.68
C MET A 70 -7.05 10.11 -11.53
N ALA A 71 -6.01 10.56 -10.84
CA ALA A 71 -4.83 9.74 -10.58
C ALA A 71 -5.13 8.58 -9.60
N ALA A 72 -6.06 8.78 -8.66
CA ALA A 72 -6.47 7.77 -7.69
C ALA A 72 -7.56 6.81 -8.20
N LEU A 73 -8.27 7.18 -9.28
CA LEU A 73 -9.39 6.41 -9.82
C LEU A 73 -9.07 4.94 -10.13
N PRO A 74 -7.90 4.57 -10.70
CA PRO A 74 -7.54 3.18 -10.90
C PRO A 74 -7.51 2.36 -9.60
N ALA A 75 -7.07 2.93 -8.48
CA ALA A 75 -7.05 2.25 -7.18
C ALA A 75 -8.47 1.95 -6.69
N VAL A 76 -9.39 2.92 -6.84
CA VAL A 76 -10.80 2.78 -6.48
C VAL A 76 -11.47 1.69 -7.31
N ILE A 77 -11.27 1.69 -8.63
CA ILE A 77 -11.85 0.70 -9.54
C ILE A 77 -11.28 -0.69 -9.26
N ALA A 78 -9.96 -0.79 -9.05
CA ALA A 78 -9.31 -2.06 -8.70
C ALA A 78 -9.86 -2.63 -7.38
N ASN A 79 -10.11 -1.76 -6.39
CA ASN A 79 -10.71 -2.16 -5.12
C ASN A 79 -12.17 -2.60 -5.28
N ASP A 80 -13.00 -1.88 -6.05
CA ASP A 80 -14.38 -2.31 -6.37
C ASP A 80 -14.39 -3.68 -7.06
N LEU A 81 -13.48 -3.90 -8.02
CA LEU A 81 -13.34 -5.18 -8.71
C LEU A 81 -12.93 -6.30 -7.74
N CYS A 82 -11.96 -6.05 -6.85
CA CYS A 82 -11.53 -6.99 -5.82
C CYS A 82 -12.70 -7.39 -4.91
N LEU A 83 -13.47 -6.42 -4.42
CA LEU A 83 -14.61 -6.67 -3.55
C LEU A 83 -15.70 -7.49 -4.25
N THR A 84 -15.96 -7.24 -5.54
CA THR A 84 -16.93 -8.04 -6.31
C THR A 84 -16.49 -9.47 -6.56
N ASP A 85 -15.19 -9.71 -6.73
CA ASP A 85 -14.62 -11.04 -6.96
C ASP A 85 -14.36 -11.80 -5.65
N SER A 86 -14.25 -11.09 -4.52
CA SER A 86 -14.06 -11.67 -3.20
C SER A 86 -15.33 -12.41 -2.75
N HIS A 87 -15.18 -13.63 -2.26
CA HIS A 87 -16.28 -14.48 -1.78
C HIS A 87 -16.19 -14.78 -0.28
N THR A 88 -15.39 -14.00 0.45
CA THR A 88 -14.98 -14.32 1.82
C THR A 88 -15.74 -13.49 2.83
N SER A 89 -16.54 -14.17 3.66
CA SER A 89 -17.22 -13.62 4.84
C SER A 89 -16.42 -13.83 6.15
N LYS A 90 -15.09 -13.97 6.05
CA LYS A 90 -14.28 -14.38 7.20
C LYS A 90 -14.02 -13.21 8.16
N THR A 91 -14.13 -13.51 9.45
CA THR A 91 -13.89 -12.59 10.57
C THR A 91 -12.41 -12.44 10.95
N ASP A 92 -11.54 -13.33 10.47
CA ASP A 92 -10.10 -13.34 10.79
C ASP A 92 -9.26 -12.83 9.61
N ILE A 93 -8.16 -12.11 9.95
CA ILE A 93 -7.19 -11.59 8.97
C ILE A 93 -6.41 -12.76 8.36
N ASP A 94 -6.56 -12.98 7.05
CA ASP A 94 -5.79 -13.97 6.28
C ASP A 94 -4.75 -13.26 5.39
N TYR A 95 -3.52 -13.13 5.89
CA TYR A 95 -2.45 -12.43 5.16
C TYR A 95 -2.07 -13.06 3.82
N LYS A 96 -2.30 -14.37 3.64
CA LYS A 96 -2.08 -15.02 2.35
C LYS A 96 -3.12 -14.53 1.34
N GLU A 97 -4.37 -14.38 1.77
CA GLU A 97 -5.42 -13.83 0.92
C GLU A 97 -5.18 -12.35 0.61
N ILE A 98 -4.78 -11.55 1.61
CA ILE A 98 -4.42 -10.15 1.44
C ILE A 98 -3.28 -9.99 0.42
N LEU A 99 -2.23 -10.82 0.51
CA LEU A 99 -1.13 -10.82 -0.45
C LEU A 99 -1.60 -11.21 -1.85
N ARG A 100 -2.51 -12.19 -1.96
CA ARG A 100 -3.10 -12.63 -3.23
C ARG A 100 -3.90 -11.51 -3.88
N GLU A 101 -4.78 -10.85 -3.14
CA GLU A 101 -5.61 -9.75 -3.63
C GLU A 101 -4.76 -8.54 -4.04
N ALA A 102 -3.81 -8.14 -3.20
CA ALA A 102 -2.84 -7.09 -3.49
C ALA A 102 -2.10 -7.35 -4.82
N TYR A 103 -1.65 -8.59 -5.03
CA TYR A 103 -1.00 -8.98 -6.26
C TYR A 103 -1.97 -9.09 -7.45
N LEU A 104 -3.20 -9.56 -7.29
CA LEU A 104 -4.10 -9.71 -8.44
C LEU A 104 -4.71 -8.39 -8.91
N TYR A 105 -4.95 -7.45 -8.01
CA TYR A 105 -5.64 -6.18 -8.31
C TYR A 105 -4.71 -4.98 -8.33
N GLY A 106 -3.50 -5.09 -7.77
CA GLY A 106 -2.49 -4.02 -7.81
C GLY A 106 -2.86 -2.79 -6.98
N THR A 107 -3.71 -2.96 -5.97
CA THR A 107 -4.09 -1.94 -4.99
C THR A 107 -4.32 -2.61 -3.62
N GLY A 108 -4.48 -1.82 -2.56
CA GLY A 108 -4.81 -2.34 -1.24
C GLY A 108 -4.70 -1.30 -0.13
N THR A 109 -4.78 -1.77 1.11
CA THR A 109 -4.67 -0.96 2.34
C THR A 109 -3.28 -1.11 2.96
N CYS A 110 -2.99 -0.43 4.07
CA CYS A 110 -1.73 -0.56 4.81
C CYS A 110 -1.32 -2.02 5.09
N GLN A 111 -2.28 -2.93 5.35
CA GLN A 111 -2.03 -4.37 5.48
C GLN A 111 -1.49 -5.01 4.20
N SER A 112 -2.04 -4.64 3.04
CA SER A 112 -1.58 -5.09 1.72
C SER A 112 -0.15 -4.63 1.45
N PHE A 113 0.15 -3.36 1.75
CA PHE A 113 1.50 -2.81 1.61
C PHE A 113 2.50 -3.50 2.53
N ALA A 114 2.12 -3.77 3.78
CA ALA A 114 2.96 -4.47 4.74
C ALA A 114 3.28 -5.90 4.28
N ILE A 115 2.30 -6.71 3.87
CA ILE A 115 2.58 -8.10 3.49
C ILE A 115 3.32 -8.21 2.14
N VAL A 116 3.03 -7.33 1.18
CA VAL A 116 3.79 -7.24 -0.08
C VAL A 116 5.24 -6.83 0.21
N GLY A 117 5.44 -5.82 1.06
CA GLY A 117 6.76 -5.37 1.49
C GLY A 117 7.57 -6.47 2.19
N ALA A 118 6.93 -7.20 3.11
CA ALA A 118 7.54 -8.33 3.81
C ALA A 118 7.99 -9.42 2.82
N TYR A 119 7.15 -9.77 1.84
CA TYR A 119 7.50 -10.72 0.79
C TYR A 119 8.69 -10.25 -0.06
N VAL A 120 8.68 -9.00 -0.52
CA VAL A 120 9.77 -8.44 -1.34
C VAL A 120 11.08 -8.41 -0.55
N LEU A 121 11.03 -8.09 0.75
CA LEU A 121 12.20 -8.16 1.62
C LEU A 121 12.74 -9.59 1.75
N ALA A 122 11.85 -10.56 1.99
CA ALA A 122 12.20 -11.98 2.14
C ALA A 122 12.79 -12.61 0.87
N LYS A 123 12.56 -12.04 -0.32
CA LYS A 123 13.25 -12.44 -1.55
C LYS A 123 14.75 -12.11 -1.55
N LYS A 124 15.14 -11.07 -0.83
CA LYS A 124 16.52 -10.55 -0.84
C LYS A 124 17.32 -11.00 0.38
N TYR A 125 16.66 -11.08 1.53
CA TYR A 125 17.31 -11.36 2.81
C TYR A 125 16.55 -12.38 3.63
N GLU A 126 17.30 -13.17 4.38
CA GLU A 126 16.74 -13.94 5.48
C GLU A 126 16.43 -12.98 6.64
N VAL A 127 15.16 -12.97 7.05
CA VAL A 127 14.60 -12.02 8.02
C VAL A 127 13.60 -12.73 8.94
N ASN A 128 13.48 -12.19 10.15
CA ASN A 128 12.36 -12.41 11.06
C ASN A 128 11.65 -11.07 11.24
N LEU A 129 10.33 -11.07 11.10
CA LEU A 129 9.53 -9.86 11.21
C LEU A 129 8.16 -10.16 11.81
N SER A 130 7.48 -9.10 12.21
CA SER A 130 6.05 -9.12 12.51
C SER A 130 5.34 -8.07 11.67
N ILE A 131 4.06 -8.34 11.41
CA ILE A 131 3.14 -7.31 10.96
C ILE A 131 2.34 -6.88 12.19
N GLU A 132 2.41 -5.58 12.50
CA GLU A 132 1.77 -4.99 13.65
C GLU A 132 0.76 -3.95 13.21
N THR A 133 -0.36 -3.87 13.95
CA THR A 133 -1.34 -2.81 13.82
C THR A 133 -1.36 -1.97 15.08
N ILE A 134 -1.20 -0.66 14.90
CA ILE A 134 -1.39 0.33 15.95
C ILE A 134 -2.84 0.82 15.93
N PHE A 135 -3.47 0.94 17.10
CA PHE A 135 -4.84 1.42 17.25
C PHE A 135 -4.84 2.78 17.95
N SER A 136 -4.94 3.85 17.16
CA SER A 136 -4.96 5.23 17.64
C SER A 136 -6.25 5.95 17.21
N TYR A 137 -6.18 7.23 16.78
CA TYR A 137 -7.28 7.91 16.10
C TYR A 137 -7.71 7.17 14.83
N GLU A 138 -6.72 6.68 14.09
CA GLU A 138 -6.88 5.72 12.99
C GLU A 138 -5.98 4.51 13.24
N SER A 139 -6.44 3.34 12.79
CA SER A 139 -5.63 2.12 12.85
C SER A 139 -4.69 2.05 11.65
N HIS A 140 -3.43 1.68 11.86
CA HIS A 140 -2.46 1.57 10.78
C HIS A 140 -1.59 0.32 10.93
N THR A 141 -1.20 -0.29 9.82
CA THR A 141 -0.42 -1.53 9.80
C THR A 141 0.93 -1.31 9.15
N TYR A 142 1.99 -1.81 9.79
CA TYR A 142 3.37 -1.70 9.31
C TYR A 142 4.15 -3.00 9.59
N ILE A 143 5.39 -3.07 9.07
CA ILE A 143 6.32 -4.18 9.33
C ILE A 143 7.27 -3.78 10.46
N ARG A 144 7.37 -4.59 11.50
CA ARG A 144 8.46 -4.52 12.48
C ARG A 144 9.50 -5.58 12.13
N LEU A 145 10.72 -5.14 11.86
CA LEU A 145 11.88 -5.99 11.64
C LEU A 145 12.50 -6.34 12.99
N HIS A 146 12.61 -7.64 13.29
CA HIS A 146 13.25 -8.13 14.51
C HIS A 146 14.77 -8.15 14.34
N THR A 147 15.34 -6.95 14.20
CA THR A 147 16.77 -6.71 14.06
C THR A 147 17.40 -6.11 15.32
N GLN A 148 18.71 -5.87 15.33
CA GLN A 148 19.40 -5.19 16.45
C GLN A 148 20.14 -3.91 16.01
N PRO A 149 19.56 -2.71 16.26
CA PRO A 149 18.24 -2.45 16.87
C PRO A 149 17.09 -2.84 15.93
N GLU A 150 15.86 -2.85 16.45
CA GLU A 150 14.66 -3.12 15.65
C GLU A 150 14.30 -1.90 14.80
N TYR A 151 13.66 -2.15 13.65
CA TYR A 151 13.25 -1.11 12.70
C TYR A 151 11.83 -1.33 12.20
N ILE A 152 11.19 -0.24 11.78
CA ILE A 152 9.90 -0.23 11.12
C ILE A 152 10.12 0.02 9.64
N PHE A 153 9.48 -0.80 8.80
CA PHE A 153 9.23 -0.48 7.39
C PHE A 153 7.72 -0.26 7.18
N ASP A 154 7.37 0.93 6.71
CA ASP A 154 6.01 1.31 6.34
C ASP A 154 5.97 1.72 4.87
N PHE A 155 5.55 0.78 4.02
CA PHE A 155 5.47 1.00 2.57
C PHE A 155 4.25 1.82 2.13
N TRP A 156 3.27 2.02 3.02
CA TRP A 156 2.08 2.83 2.73
C TRP A 156 2.36 4.32 3.00
N SER A 157 3.08 4.64 4.10
CA SER A 157 3.56 6.00 4.44
C SER A 157 4.96 6.34 3.89
N PRO A 158 5.45 5.59 2.89
CA PRO A 158 6.87 5.35 2.58
C PRO A 158 7.92 5.77 3.62
N VAL A 159 7.99 5.10 4.78
CA VAL A 159 8.92 5.42 5.88
C VAL A 159 9.73 4.19 6.31
N ALA A 160 11.00 4.41 6.65
CA ALA A 160 11.84 3.47 7.38
C ALA A 160 12.50 4.18 8.57
N CYS A 161 12.29 3.68 9.79
CA CYS A 161 12.81 4.29 11.01
C CYS A 161 13.11 3.25 12.08
N ALA A 162 13.86 3.63 13.13
CA ALA A 162 14.06 2.76 14.28
C ALA A 162 12.71 2.48 14.98
N TYR A 163 12.53 1.26 15.49
CA TYR A 163 11.41 0.90 16.35
C TYR A 163 11.76 1.33 17.78
N ASP A 164 11.37 2.54 18.17
CA ASP A 164 11.41 2.95 19.56
C ASP A 164 9.99 2.98 20.14
N ASP A 165 9.82 2.36 21.30
CA ASP A 165 8.53 2.37 22.02
C ASP A 165 8.14 3.77 22.54
N THR A 166 8.99 4.77 22.35
CA THR A 166 8.89 6.06 23.03
C THR A 166 8.32 7.19 22.18
N ILE A 167 8.86 7.54 20.99
CA ILE A 167 8.42 8.74 20.24
C ILE A 167 8.63 8.69 18.71
N ASN A 168 9.71 8.10 18.19
CA ASN A 168 10.20 8.40 16.82
C ASN A 168 9.25 8.00 15.68
N TRP A 169 8.42 6.97 15.88
CA TRP A 169 7.45 6.57 14.84
C TRP A 169 6.43 7.69 14.54
N ASN A 170 5.99 8.43 15.56
CA ASN A 170 5.03 9.53 15.41
C ASN A 170 5.59 10.72 14.62
N GLU A 171 6.89 10.97 14.77
CA GLU A 171 7.56 12.08 14.11
C GLU A 171 7.88 11.73 12.65
N SER A 172 7.90 10.44 12.32
CA SER A 172 8.25 9.93 10.99
C SER A 172 7.04 9.67 10.11
N VAL A 173 5.86 9.42 10.70
CA VAL A 173 4.61 9.13 9.99
C VAL A 173 3.67 10.36 10.01
N ASN A 174 2.82 10.50 8.99
CA ASN A 174 1.89 11.62 8.81
C ASN A 174 1.13 11.99 10.11
N TYR A 175 0.84 13.28 10.30
CA TYR A 175 0.13 13.85 11.46
C TYR A 175 -1.20 13.15 11.82
N ALA A 176 -1.79 12.41 10.89
CA ALA A 176 -2.98 11.58 11.12
C ALA A 176 -2.74 10.39 12.08
N TYR A 177 -1.50 9.97 12.30
CA TYR A 177 -1.15 8.74 13.03
C TYR A 177 -0.33 8.99 14.32
N ILE A 178 -0.45 10.20 14.89
CA ILE A 178 0.23 10.55 16.15
C ILE A 178 -0.26 9.64 17.29
N ARG A 179 0.65 8.90 17.92
CA ARG A 179 0.37 8.06 19.10
C ARG A 179 -0.09 8.94 20.27
N ASN A 180 -1.31 8.70 20.74
CA ASN A 180 -1.79 9.25 22.00
C ASN A 180 -1.28 8.40 23.20
N SER A 181 -1.48 8.86 24.44
CA SER A 181 -1.08 8.12 25.64
C SER A 181 -1.91 6.86 25.95
N LYS A 182 -2.88 6.50 25.09
CA LYS A 182 -3.82 5.37 25.21
C LYS A 182 -3.80 4.45 23.98
N VAL A 183 -2.72 4.46 23.20
CA VAL A 183 -2.62 3.64 22.00
C VAL A 183 -2.30 2.21 22.35
N ASP A 184 -3.10 1.30 21.82
CA ASP A 184 -2.88 -0.14 21.91
C ASP A 184 -2.22 -0.65 20.62
N TYR A 185 -1.39 -1.67 20.76
CA TYR A 185 -0.73 -2.35 19.67
C TYR A 185 -1.15 -3.80 19.64
N LYS A 186 -1.31 -4.34 18.43
CA LYS A 186 -1.52 -5.76 18.21
C LYS A 186 -0.52 -6.25 17.20
N THR A 187 0.25 -7.26 17.59
CA THR A 187 0.96 -8.07 16.62
C THR A 187 -0.05 -9.00 15.94
N ASP A 188 -0.25 -8.83 14.64
CA ASP A 188 -1.21 -9.64 13.90
C ASP A 188 -0.62 -10.99 13.50
N ILE A 189 0.65 -11.02 13.10
CA ILE A 189 1.35 -12.25 12.72
C ILE A 189 2.88 -12.10 12.86
N PHE A 190 3.54 -13.19 13.26
CA PHE A 190 5.00 -13.35 13.16
C PHE A 190 5.33 -14.17 11.92
N LEU A 191 6.31 -13.70 11.14
CA LEU A 191 6.71 -14.33 9.88
C LEU A 191 8.24 -14.39 9.78
N ASP A 192 8.73 -15.55 9.35
CA ASP A 192 10.10 -15.70 8.87
C ASP A 192 10.16 -15.66 7.33
N SER A 193 11.38 -15.48 6.80
CA SER A 193 11.61 -15.48 5.35
C SER A 193 11.13 -16.75 4.64
N ARG A 194 11.17 -17.93 5.28
CA ARG A 194 10.70 -19.18 4.67
C ARG A 194 9.18 -19.15 4.49
N GLN A 195 8.43 -18.77 5.52
CA GLN A 195 6.97 -18.65 5.46
C GLN A 195 6.53 -17.64 4.41
N LEU A 196 7.23 -16.50 4.29
CA LEU A 196 6.96 -15.49 3.28
C LEU A 196 7.23 -16.00 1.85
N ILE A 197 8.33 -16.72 1.64
CA ILE A 197 8.65 -17.32 0.34
C ILE A 197 7.67 -18.44 -0.02
N GLU A 198 7.28 -19.28 0.94
CA GLU A 198 6.24 -20.31 0.75
C GLU A 198 4.90 -19.67 0.36
N MET A 199 4.47 -18.64 1.07
CA MET A 199 3.26 -17.88 0.75
C MET A 199 3.33 -17.27 -0.66
N GLY A 200 4.47 -16.64 -0.99
CA GLY A 200 4.71 -16.08 -2.31
C GLY A 200 4.71 -17.13 -3.43
N SER A 201 5.24 -18.33 -3.21
CA SER A 201 5.30 -19.39 -4.23
C SER A 201 3.91 -19.87 -4.69
N ILE A 202 2.92 -19.76 -3.80
CA ILE A 202 1.52 -20.11 -4.09
C ILE A 202 0.82 -18.99 -4.87
N ILE A 203 1.26 -17.73 -4.70
CA ILE A 203 0.60 -16.54 -5.24
C ILE A 203 1.22 -16.09 -6.56
N PHE A 204 2.55 -16.04 -6.63
CA PHE A 204 3.30 -15.53 -7.79
C PHE A 204 3.51 -16.66 -8.83
N THR A 205 2.40 -17.20 -9.34
CA THR A 205 2.37 -18.23 -10.36
C THR A 205 2.09 -17.63 -11.74
N ALA A 206 2.41 -18.36 -12.82
CA ALA A 206 2.09 -17.92 -14.18
C ALA A 206 0.57 -17.72 -14.41
N GLU A 207 -0.26 -18.54 -13.77
CA GLU A 207 -1.72 -18.40 -13.81
C GLU A 207 -2.17 -17.08 -13.17
N ASN A 208 -1.69 -16.77 -11.96
CA ASN A 208 -2.04 -15.53 -11.29
C ASN A 208 -1.44 -14.31 -11.98
N GLN A 209 -0.28 -14.42 -12.63
CA GLN A 209 0.27 -13.36 -13.48
C GLN A 209 -0.67 -13.05 -14.65
N ASN A 210 -1.20 -14.06 -15.36
CA ASN A 210 -2.18 -13.86 -16.43
C ASN A 210 -3.47 -13.20 -15.90
N ARG A 211 -3.94 -13.62 -14.72
CA ARG A 211 -5.11 -13.02 -14.06
C ARG A 211 -4.85 -11.56 -13.69
N ARG A 212 -3.69 -11.25 -13.11
CA ARG A 212 -3.25 -9.90 -12.77
C ARG A 212 -3.25 -9.00 -14.00
N GLU A 213 -2.67 -9.46 -15.12
CA GLU A 213 -2.65 -8.70 -16.37
C GLU A 213 -4.06 -8.42 -16.91
N SER A 214 -4.94 -9.42 -16.85
CA SER A 214 -6.35 -9.26 -17.22
C SER A 214 -7.06 -8.22 -16.35
N ASN A 215 -6.88 -8.29 -15.03
CA ASN A 215 -7.48 -7.36 -14.07
C ASN A 215 -6.96 -5.94 -14.26
N ILE A 216 -5.64 -5.75 -14.40
CA ILE A 216 -5.04 -4.44 -14.69
C ILE A 216 -5.63 -3.85 -15.97
N LYS A 217 -5.78 -4.65 -17.04
CA LYS A 217 -6.39 -4.19 -18.30
C LYS A 217 -7.85 -3.77 -18.10
N LYS A 218 -8.64 -4.54 -17.34
CA LYS A 218 -10.03 -4.17 -17.00
C LYS A 218 -10.09 -2.84 -16.26
N VAL A 219 -9.25 -2.67 -15.22
CA VAL A 219 -9.19 -1.44 -14.42
C VAL A 219 -8.88 -0.23 -15.30
N MET A 220 -7.84 -0.32 -16.15
CA MET A 220 -7.47 0.78 -17.04
C MET A 220 -8.57 1.11 -18.05
N ASN A 221 -9.20 0.09 -18.67
CA ASN A 221 -10.31 0.32 -19.59
C ASN A 221 -11.50 1.02 -18.91
N CYS A 222 -11.81 0.65 -17.66
CA CYS A 222 -12.86 1.30 -16.89
C CYS A 222 -12.48 2.76 -16.56
N ALA A 223 -11.24 3.03 -16.14
CA ALA A 223 -10.76 4.38 -15.90
C ALA A 223 -10.83 5.26 -17.17
N ASP A 224 -10.46 4.72 -18.32
CA ASP A 224 -10.54 5.41 -19.62
C ASP A 224 -12.00 5.71 -20.01
N GLN A 225 -12.94 4.80 -19.74
CA GLN A 225 -14.36 5.04 -19.98
C GLN A 225 -14.92 6.13 -19.07
N GLU A 226 -14.50 6.18 -17.81
CA GLU A 226 -14.84 7.25 -16.89
C GLU A 226 -14.34 8.61 -17.43
N LEU A 227 -13.13 8.67 -17.98
CA LEU A 227 -12.57 9.87 -18.62
C LEU A 227 -13.34 10.29 -19.89
N LEU A 228 -13.74 9.34 -20.73
CA LEU A 228 -14.46 9.63 -21.98
C LEU A 228 -15.89 10.11 -21.75
N SER A 229 -16.52 9.70 -20.64
CA SER A 229 -17.85 10.16 -20.26
C SER A 229 -17.92 11.62 -19.77
N VAL A 230 -16.77 12.30 -19.67
CA VAL A 230 -16.69 13.75 -19.41
C VAL A 230 -16.83 14.53 -20.74
N PRO A 231 -17.83 15.42 -20.89
CA PRO A 231 -18.04 16.21 -22.10
C PRO A 231 -16.79 17.01 -22.51
N SER A 232 -16.49 17.03 -23.80
CA SER A 232 -15.28 17.62 -24.39
C SER A 232 -15.13 19.13 -24.22
N SER A 233 -16.22 19.85 -23.93
CA SER A 233 -16.24 21.32 -23.83
C SER A 233 -15.52 21.91 -22.61
N LYS A 234 -14.96 21.07 -21.72
CA LYS A 234 -14.26 21.51 -20.51
C LYS A 234 -12.97 20.72 -20.20
N ARG A 235 -12.40 20.01 -21.18
CA ARG A 235 -11.19 19.18 -20.95
C ARG A 235 -9.92 20.00 -20.64
N PHE A 236 -9.94 21.31 -20.87
CA PHE A 236 -8.88 22.24 -20.50
C PHE A 236 -9.50 23.61 -20.17
N GLU A 237 -9.98 23.81 -18.94
CA GLU A 237 -9.93 25.16 -18.37
C GLU A 237 -8.51 25.31 -17.82
N GLU A 238 -7.60 25.75 -18.69
CA GLU A 238 -6.32 26.30 -18.27
C GLU A 238 -6.59 27.46 -17.32
N ASN A 239 -5.80 27.52 -16.24
CA ASN A 239 -5.75 28.62 -15.31
C ASN A 239 -5.43 29.93 -16.06
N HIS A 240 -6.45 30.62 -16.56
CA HIS A 240 -6.38 32.07 -16.71
C HIS A 240 -6.62 32.69 -15.35
N SER A 241 -5.59 32.61 -14.50
CA SER A 241 -5.41 33.58 -13.43
C SER A 241 -5.27 34.96 -14.08
N ASN A 242 -6.37 35.69 -14.05
CA ASN A 242 -6.43 37.14 -14.22
C ASN A 242 -5.37 37.78 -13.32
N SER A 243 -4.28 38.24 -13.90
CA SER A 243 -3.46 39.31 -13.33
C SER A 243 -3.79 40.58 -14.11
N ILE A 244 -4.76 41.32 -13.59
CA ILE A 244 -5.00 42.71 -13.95
C ILE A 244 -3.86 43.51 -13.30
N TYR A 245 -3.07 44.20 -14.13
CA TYR A 245 -2.44 45.48 -13.80
C TYR A 245 -3.08 46.54 -14.70
#